data_AF-X1BJ80-F1
#
_entry.id   AF-X1BJ80-F1
#
_cell.length_a   1.000
_cell.length_b   1.000
_cell.length_c   1.000
_cell.angle_alpha   90.00
_cell.angle_beta   90.00
_cell.angle_gamma   90.00
#
_symmetry.space_group_name_H-M   'P 1'
#
loop_
_entity.id
_entity.type
_entity.pdbx_description
1 polymer ?
#
loop_
_entity_poly.entity_id
_entity_poly.type
_entity_poly.pdbx_seq_one_letter_code
_entity_poly.pdbx_strand_id
1 'polypeptide(L)' 'MKDYKRMYFIKTLIMLFSLSLIILLSFCASAQEEKKETKESVVNISADNVIYDRSTDKMVFKGNVIITQEDITLTA' A
#
# COMPACT_ATOMS: atom_id res chain seq x y z
N MET A 1 -51.17 -18.58 17.87
CA MET A 1 -50.06 -17.79 18.45
C MET A 1 -48.64 -18.36 18.17
N LYS A 2 -48.47 -19.64 17.80
CA LYS A 2 -47.14 -20.26 17.72
C LYS A 2 -46.32 -19.78 16.52
N ASP A 3 -46.98 -19.53 15.39
CA ASP A 3 -46.32 -19.21 14.12
C ASP A 3 -45.80 -17.78 14.05
N TYR A 4 -46.49 -16.81 14.66
CA TYR A 4 -45.99 -15.44 14.70
C TYR A 4 -44.70 -15.34 15.55
N LYS A 5 -44.63 -16.04 16.69
CA LYS A 5 -43.42 -16.06 17.54
C LYS A 5 -42.24 -16.67 16.79
N ARG A 6 -42.49 -17.74 16.04
CA ARG A 6 -41.48 -18.39 15.19
C ARG A 6 -41.00 -17.47 14.07
N MET A 7 -41.90 -16.71 13.45
CA MET A 7 -41.56 -15.74 12.42
C MET A 7 -40.69 -14.59 12.97
N TYR A 8 -41.02 -14.06 14.16
CA TYR A 8 -40.19 -13.05 14.83
C TYR A 8 -38.81 -13.60 15.17
N PHE A 9 -38.72 -14.81 15.70
CA PHE A 9 -37.45 -15.45 16.03
C PHE A 9 -36.54 -15.63 14.80
N ILE A 10 -37.10 -16.06 13.68
CA ILE A 10 -36.36 -16.20 12.41
C ILE A 10 -35.86 -14.83 11.92
N LYS A 11 -36.69 -13.78 12.00
CA LYS A 11 -36.28 -12.42 11.63
C LYS A 11 -35.13 -11.91 12.51
N THR A 12 -35.19 -12.16 13.82
CA THR A 12 -34.11 -11.82 14.74
C THR A 12 -32.82 -12.59 14.42
N LEU A 13 -32.93 -13.88 14.08
CA LEU A 13 -31.77 -14.69 13.71
C LEU A 13 -31.10 -14.20 12.42
N ILE A 14 -31.89 -13.85 11.41
CA ILE A 14 -31.39 -13.28 10.15
C ILE A 14 -30.67 -11.94 10.41
N MET A 15 -31.24 -11.09 11.28
CA MET A 15 -30.64 -9.80 11.64
C MET A 15 -29.30 -9.97 12.38
N LEU A 16 -29.18 -10.97 13.25
CA LEU A 16 -27.92 -11.28 13.93
C LEU A 16 -26.87 -11.84 12.96
N PHE A 17 -27.28 -12.70 12.03
CA PHE A 17 -26.38 -13.25 11.02
C PHE A 17 -25.84 -12.18 10.07
N SER A 18 -26.70 -11.27 9.60
CA SER A 18 -26.25 -10.16 8.73
C SER A 18 -25.32 -9.20 9.46
N LEU A 19 -25.56 -8.91 10.74
CA LEU A 19 -24.67 -8.07 11.55
C LEU A 19 -23.29 -8.72 11.74
N SER A 20 -23.25 -10.02 12.02
CA SER A 20 -21.99 -10.78 12.13
C SER A 20 -21.21 -10.77 10.81
N LEU A 21 -21.90 -10.89 9.67
CA LEU A 21 -21.28 -10.90 8.35
C LEU A 21 -20.61 -9.55 8.02
N ILE A 22 -21.27 -8.43 8.35
CA ILE A 22 -20.73 -7.08 8.15
C ILE A 22 -19.44 -6.89 8.96
N ILE A 23 -19.43 -7.31 10.23
CA ILE A 23 -18.25 -7.20 11.10
C ILE A 23 -17.08 -8.03 10.54
N LEU A 24 -17.36 -9.24 10.05
CA LEU A 24 -16.34 -10.12 9.46
C LEU A 24 -15.70 -9.50 8.21
N LEU A 25 -16.53 -8.89 7.34
CA LEU A 25 -16.06 -8.24 6.11
C LEU A 25 -15.21 -6.99 6.40
N SER A 26 -15.55 -6.21 7.44
CA SER A 26 -14.72 -5.08 7.88
C SER A 26 -13.32 -5.51 8.32
N PHE A 27 -13.21 -6.64 9.03
CA PHE A 27 -11.90 -7.19 9.43
C PHE A 27 -11.08 -7.70 8.24
N CYS A 28 -11.71 -8.30 7.23
CA CYS A 28 -11.02 -8.71 6.00
C CYS A 28 -10.44 -7.52 5.23
N ALA A 29 -11.14 -6.38 5.18
CA ALA A 29 -10.64 -5.18 4.52
C ALA A 29 -9.40 -4.60 5.24
N SER A 30 -9.35 -4.66 6.57
CA SER A 30 -8.20 -4.19 7.35
C SER A 30 -6.98 -5.12 7.25
N ALA A 31 -7.17 -6.41 6.99
CA ALA A 31 -6.06 -7.36 6.75
C ALA A 31 -5.41 -7.19 5.36
N GLN A 32 -6.00 -6.35 4.51
CA GLN A 32 -5.50 -5.99 3.19
C GLN A 32 -4.73 -4.66 3.20
N GLU A 33 -4.18 -4.26 4.36
CA GLU A 33 -2.99 -3.41 4.35
C GLU A 33 -1.87 -4.23 3.73
N GLU A 34 -1.68 -4.06 2.41
CA GLU A 34 -0.42 -4.37 1.76
C GLU A 34 0.67 -3.86 2.68
N LYS A 35 1.48 -4.77 3.21
CA LYS A 35 2.83 -4.44 3.63
C LYS A 35 3.52 -3.85 2.40
N LYS A 36 3.35 -2.55 2.17
CA LYS A 36 4.40 -1.73 1.60
C LYS A 36 5.50 -1.77 2.64
N GLU A 37 6.24 -2.88 2.65
CA GLU A 37 7.62 -2.82 3.11
C GLU A 37 8.19 -1.62 2.38
N THR A 38 8.35 -0.53 3.11
CA THR A 38 9.09 0.63 2.65
C THR A 38 10.53 0.15 2.66
N LYS A 39 10.88 -0.76 1.74
CA LYS A 39 12.27 -1.02 1.42
C LYS A 39 12.72 0.32 0.89
N GLU A 40 13.60 0.97 1.62
CA GLU A 40 14.31 2.12 1.11
C GLU A 40 14.89 1.70 -0.25
N SER A 41 14.29 2.21 -1.31
CA SER A 41 14.59 1.77 -2.66
C SER A 41 15.92 2.38 -3.05
N VAL A 42 16.95 1.54 -3.10
CA VAL A 42 18.33 1.96 -3.38
C VAL A 42 18.37 2.57 -4.79
N VAL A 43 18.81 3.82 -4.87
CA VAL A 43 19.04 4.51 -6.13
C VAL A 43 20.51 4.35 -6.51
N ASN A 44 20.78 3.75 -7.66
CA ASN A 44 22.13 3.69 -8.22
C ASN A 44 22.28 4.79 -9.28
N ILE A 45 23.38 5.54 -9.22
CA ILE A 45 23.66 6.63 -10.16
C ILE A 45 25.07 6.41 -10.73
N SER A 46 25.17 6.40 -12.05
CA SER A 46 26.42 6.34 -12.81
C SER A 46 26.53 7.55 -13.73
N ALA A 47 27.73 8.12 -13.86
CA ALA A 47 28.03 9.24 -14.75
C ALA A 47 29.55 9.33 -14.98
N ASP A 48 29.96 10.05 -16.02
CA ASP A 48 31.39 10.29 -16.31
C ASP A 48 32.02 11.24 -15.28
N ASN A 49 31.28 12.24 -14.83
CA ASN A 49 31.73 13.24 -13.86
C ASN A 49 30.68 13.50 -12.79
N VAL A 50 31.14 13.67 -11.54
CA VAL A 50 30.31 14.01 -10.39
C VAL A 50 30.94 15.17 -9.63
N ILE A 51 30.16 16.23 -9.37
CA ILE A 51 30.58 17.39 -8.60
C ILE A 51 29.61 17.57 -7.43
N TYR A 52 30.14 17.59 -6.20
CA TYR A 52 29.36 17.91 -5.01
C TYR A 52 29.68 19.34 -4.55
N ASP A 53 28.66 20.20 -4.58
CA ASP A 53 28.72 21.53 -3.99
C ASP A 53 28.18 21.47 -2.55
N ARG A 54 29.11 21.49 -1.59
CA ARG A 54 28.79 21.48 -0.15
C ARG A 54 28.08 22.76 0.30
N SER A 55 28.25 23.87 -0.40
CA SER A 55 27.62 25.14 0.00
C SER A 55 26.12 25.15 -0.28
N THR A 56 25.69 24.45 -1.33
CA THR A 56 24.28 24.34 -1.72
C THR A 56 23.68 22.95 -1.47
N ASP A 57 24.50 22.02 -0.98
CA ASP A 57 24.18 20.59 -0.77
C ASP A 57 23.64 19.91 -2.04
N LYS A 58 24.30 20.17 -3.18
CA LYS A 58 23.88 19.67 -4.50
C LYS A 58 24.93 18.79 -5.14
N MET A 59 24.50 17.69 -5.75
CA MET A 59 25.31 16.86 -6.62
C MET A 59 24.95 17.13 -8.09
N VAL A 60 25.95 17.37 -8.93
CA VAL A 60 25.80 17.57 -10.37
C VAL A 60 26.52 16.43 -11.10
N PHE A 61 25.74 15.63 -11.82
CA PHE A 61 26.21 14.51 -12.64
C PHE A 61 26.29 14.96 -14.11
N LYS A 62 27.40 14.66 -14.80
CA LYS A 62 27.60 15.06 -16.22
C LYS A 62 28.23 13.93 -17.02
N GLY A 63 27.71 13.73 -18.23
CA GLY A 63 28.20 12.73 -19.20
C GLY A 63 27.66 11.34 -18.88
N ASN A 64 26.98 10.74 -19.86
CA ASN A 64 26.42 9.39 -19.81
C ASN A 64 25.72 9.08 -18.47
N VAL A 65 24.78 9.93 -18.05
CA VAL A 65 24.14 9.79 -16.75
C VAL A 65 23.10 8.67 -16.83
N ILE A 66 23.23 7.66 -15.98
CA ILE A 66 22.30 6.54 -15.87
C ILE A 66 21.87 6.43 -14.40
N ILE A 67 20.57 6.55 -14.16
CA ILE A 67 19.97 6.41 -12.82
C ILE A 67 19.06 5.19 -12.85
N THR A 68 19.28 4.24 -11.95
CA THR A 68 18.44 3.05 -11.81
C THR A 68 17.85 2.95 -10.40
N GLN A 69 16.54 2.67 -10.35
CA GLN A 69 15.80 2.40 -9.12
C GLN A 69 14.77 1.31 -9.43
N GLU A 70 14.93 0.12 -8.83
CA GLU A 70 14.12 -1.06 -9.15
C GLU A 70 14.08 -1.31 -10.67
N ASP A 71 12.90 -1.22 -11.29
CA ASP A 71 12.69 -1.44 -12.72
C ASP A 71 12.72 -0.14 -13.55
N ILE A 72 12.99 1.01 -12.91
CA ILE A 72 13.02 2.32 -13.55
C ILE A 72 14.46 2.67 -13.92
N THR A 73 14.66 3.02 -15.19
CA THR A 73 15.93 3.56 -15.71
C THR A 73 15.70 4.94 -16.31
N LEU A 74 16.48 5.92 -15.88
CA LEU A 74 16.50 7.27 -16.42
C LEU A 74 17.89 7.56 -17.01
N THR A 75 17.91 8.15 -18.20
CA THR A 75 19.15 8.56 -18.89
C THR A 75 19.10 10.04 -19.27
N ALA A 76 20.23 10.73 -19.18
CA ALA A 76 20.37 12.15 -19.49
C ALA A 76 21.77 12.52 -20.03
#